data_AF-A0ABD6CWS4-F1
#
_entry.id   AF-A0ABD6CWS4-F1
#
_cell.length_a   1.000
_cell.length_b   1.000
_cell.length_c   1.000
_cell.angle_alpha   90.00
_cell.angle_beta   90.00
_cell.angle_gamma   90.00
#
_symmetry.space_group_name_H-M   'P 1'
#
loop_
_entity.id
_entity.type
_entity.pdbx_description
1 polymer ?
#
loop_
_entity_poly.entity_id
_entity_poly.type
_entity_poly.pdbx_seq_one_letter_code
_entity_poly.pdbx_strand_id
1 'polypeptide(L)'
;MRWSPLARSESRTVLTSKGAWILASLVVLWGFRPTYAGWDAVGRNITVGYIQIGVDLFLPIGALLVSYQSLIGERTTGSIKFLLGLPLTRTQILLGKASGRFVGVGAAIVAAALALAGIGLVEHGPFGLLPFLGTLVATLLLASAMVAVGVLVSTVTRRTVTAATGVFAYLLVTLFWTQIVTSVYTAITGVPVDPYEAPASGPLFLALRLTPDGAYNVLTNWLLDVGNSAELFHIVATKLAPGVSVNAFVVEAAFDGGGPWYLHPALSVVVLLVWVGVPMALARRIFTEGDAL
;
A
#
# COMPACT_ATOMS: atom_id res chain seq x y z
N MET A 1 24.54 1.63 -13.74
CA MET A 1 23.96 0.32 -14.10
C MET A 1 23.36 0.38 -15.51
N ARG A 2 23.51 -0.68 -16.33
CA ARG A 2 23.08 -0.68 -17.75
C ARG A 2 21.58 -0.46 -17.98
N TRP A 3 20.73 -0.74 -16.99
CA TRP A 3 19.26 -0.58 -17.06
C TRP A 3 18.74 0.82 -16.66
N SER A 4 19.62 1.73 -16.21
CA SER A 4 19.20 3.08 -15.80
C SER A 4 18.52 3.92 -16.88
N PRO A 5 18.89 3.84 -18.18
CA PRO A 5 18.17 4.58 -19.22
C PRO A 5 16.73 4.09 -19.39
N LEU A 6 16.49 2.78 -19.29
CA LEU A 6 15.16 2.18 -19.34
C LEU A 6 14.29 2.63 -18.16
N ALA A 7 14.85 2.65 -16.95
CA ALA A 7 14.13 3.15 -15.77
C ALA A 7 13.74 4.63 -15.93
N ARG A 8 14.65 5.46 -16.47
CA ARG A 8 14.36 6.88 -16.74
C ARG A 8 13.26 7.03 -17.77
N SER A 9 13.30 6.30 -18.88
CA SER A 9 12.24 6.38 -19.90
C SER A 9 10.88 5.97 -19.34
N GLU A 10 10.82 4.87 -18.57
CA GLU A 10 9.58 4.41 -17.93
C GLU A 10 9.05 5.44 -16.93
N SER A 11 9.91 6.00 -16.08
CA SER A 11 9.51 7.05 -15.12
C SER A 11 8.95 8.28 -15.83
N ARG A 12 9.57 8.71 -16.93
CA ARG A 12 9.10 9.84 -17.72
C ARG A 12 7.73 9.55 -18.33
N THR A 13 7.52 8.35 -18.86
CA THR A 13 6.21 7.93 -19.39
C THR A 13 5.13 8.06 -18.33
N VAL A 14 5.37 7.56 -17.11
CA VAL A 14 4.41 7.68 -16.00
C VAL A 14 4.19 9.13 -15.60
N LEU A 15 5.25 9.92 -15.43
CA LEU A 15 5.19 11.32 -15.02
C LEU A 15 4.49 12.23 -16.04
N THR A 16 4.59 11.91 -17.33
CA THR A 16 3.89 12.63 -18.40
C THR A 16 2.46 12.14 -18.60
N SER A 17 2.08 11.01 -17.99
CA SER A 17 0.73 10.48 -18.09
C SER A 17 -0.24 11.24 -17.17
N LYS A 18 -1.48 11.42 -17.63
CA LYS A 18 -2.54 12.01 -16.81
C LYS A 18 -2.87 11.14 -15.58
N GLY A 19 -2.70 9.82 -15.69
CA GLY A 19 -3.09 8.87 -14.65
C GLY A 19 -2.38 9.08 -13.31
N ALA A 20 -1.07 9.34 -13.34
CA ALA A 20 -0.29 9.57 -12.12
C ALA A 20 -0.75 10.85 -11.38
N TRP A 21 -1.07 11.92 -12.13
CA TRP A 21 -1.52 13.19 -11.55
C TRP A 21 -3.00 13.16 -11.14
N ILE A 22 -3.83 12.38 -11.83
CA ILE A 22 -5.20 12.08 -11.36
C ILE A 22 -5.12 11.34 -10.02
N LEU A 23 -4.26 10.32 -9.90
CA LEU A 23 -4.02 9.63 -8.64
C LEU A 23 -3.60 10.60 -7.53
N ALA A 24 -2.59 11.44 -7.78
CA ALA A 24 -2.15 12.44 -6.80
C ALA A 24 -3.30 13.37 -6.36
N SER A 25 -4.12 13.82 -7.32
CA SER A 25 -5.27 14.68 -7.04
C SER A 25 -6.33 13.97 -6.20
N LEU A 26 -6.63 12.70 -6.51
CA LEU A 26 -7.57 11.88 -5.73
C LEU A 26 -7.09 11.65 -4.31
N VAL A 27 -5.80 11.37 -4.12
CA VAL A 27 -5.19 11.24 -2.78
C VAL A 27 -5.35 12.52 -1.97
N VAL A 28 -5.10 13.69 -2.57
CA VAL A 28 -5.28 14.99 -1.88
C VAL A 28 -6.75 15.23 -1.54
N LEU A 29 -7.65 15.10 -2.52
CA LEU A 29 -9.07 15.37 -2.36
C LEU A 29 -9.74 14.43 -1.36
N TRP A 30 -9.34 13.16 -1.34
CA TRP A 30 -9.89 12.17 -0.41
C TRP A 30 -9.23 12.21 0.96
N GLY A 31 -7.93 12.47 1.00
CA GLY A 31 -7.13 12.47 2.23
C GLY A 31 -7.43 13.65 3.13
N PHE A 32 -7.67 14.84 2.56
CA PHE A 32 -8.04 16.01 3.35
C PHE A 32 -9.43 15.86 3.97
N ARG A 33 -9.48 15.40 5.21
CA ARG A 33 -10.70 15.14 5.98
C ARG A 33 -10.53 15.59 7.43
N PRO A 34 -10.64 16.90 7.71
CA PRO A 34 -10.62 17.38 9.09
C PRO A 34 -11.78 16.76 9.87
N THR A 35 -11.45 16.14 11.01
CA THR A 35 -12.43 15.56 11.94
C THR A 35 -12.04 15.93 13.36
N TYR A 36 -13.04 16.12 14.23
CA TYR A 36 -12.80 16.39 15.66
C TYR A 36 -12.11 15.21 16.34
N ALA A 37 -12.54 13.98 16.07
CA ALA A 37 -11.92 12.77 16.61
C ALA A 37 -10.44 12.64 16.19
N GLY A 38 -10.12 12.94 14.93
CA GLY A 38 -8.73 12.95 14.46
C GLY A 38 -7.90 14.06 15.11
N TRP A 39 -8.48 15.23 15.33
CA TRP A 39 -7.80 16.35 16.02
C TRP A 39 -7.51 16.02 17.48
N ASP A 40 -8.47 15.45 18.20
CA ASP A 40 -8.31 15.05 19.59
C ASP A 40 -7.23 13.96 19.74
N ALA A 41 -7.17 13.03 18.77
CA ALA A 41 -6.22 11.93 18.77
C ALA A 41 -4.76 12.36 18.55
N VAL A 42 -4.50 13.21 17.56
CA VAL A 42 -3.12 13.47 17.08
C VAL A 42 -2.77 14.96 17.00
N GLY A 43 -3.68 15.86 17.37
CA GLY A 43 -3.50 17.31 17.31
C GLY A 43 -3.05 17.76 15.93
N ARG A 44 -1.96 18.54 15.87
CA ARG A 44 -1.39 19.04 14.62
C ARG A 44 -0.91 17.93 13.67
N ASN A 45 -0.59 16.75 14.19
CA ASN A 45 -0.21 15.60 13.35
C ASN A 45 -1.40 15.03 12.55
N ILE A 46 -2.62 15.58 12.69
CA ILE A 46 -3.76 15.26 11.82
C ILE A 46 -3.42 15.43 10.34
N THR A 47 -2.51 16.37 10.02
CA THR A 47 -1.97 16.59 8.68
C THR A 47 -1.32 15.33 8.10
N VAL A 48 -0.58 14.59 8.94
CA VAL A 48 0.04 13.30 8.57
C VAL A 48 -1.04 12.22 8.42
N GLY A 49 -2.07 12.25 9.26
CA GLY A 49 -3.25 11.38 9.13
C GLY A 49 -4.00 11.53 7.80
N TYR A 50 -4.05 12.73 7.21
CA TYR A 50 -4.63 12.94 5.87
C TYR A 50 -3.90 12.15 4.79
N ILE A 51 -2.57 12.02 4.92
CA ILE A 51 -1.77 11.21 3.99
C ILE A 51 -2.19 9.75 4.10
N GLN A 52 -2.34 9.22 5.33
CA GLN A 52 -2.83 7.86 5.56
C GLN A 52 -4.18 7.63 4.88
N ILE A 53 -5.18 8.48 5.17
CA ILE A 53 -6.53 8.36 4.61
C ILE A 53 -6.53 8.37 3.08
N GLY A 54 -5.78 9.30 2.46
CA GLY A 54 -5.73 9.44 1.01
C GLY A 54 -5.05 8.25 0.33
N VAL A 55 -3.92 7.83 0.89
CA VAL A 55 -3.07 6.76 0.37
C VAL A 55 -3.72 5.39 0.50
N ASP A 56 -4.32 5.09 1.65
CA ASP A 56 -4.89 3.79 1.98
C ASP A 56 -5.85 3.29 0.89
N LEU A 57 -6.75 4.15 0.42
CA LEU A 57 -7.70 3.81 -0.64
C LEU A 57 -7.10 3.90 -2.05
N PHE A 58 -6.46 5.02 -2.39
CA PHE A 58 -6.15 5.33 -3.79
C PHE A 58 -4.81 4.80 -4.27
N LEU A 59 -3.81 4.71 -3.39
CA LEU A 59 -2.47 4.29 -3.80
C LEU A 59 -2.44 2.84 -4.28
N PRO A 60 -3.03 1.84 -3.58
CA PRO A 60 -3.08 0.47 -4.09
C PRO A 60 -3.70 0.37 -5.48
N ILE A 61 -4.85 1.01 -5.68
CA ILE A 61 -5.57 1.01 -6.95
C ILE A 61 -4.73 1.68 -8.04
N GLY A 62 -4.28 2.90 -7.80
CA GLY A 62 -3.54 3.69 -8.79
C GLY A 62 -2.19 3.09 -9.16
N ALA A 63 -1.42 2.63 -8.18
CA ALA A 63 -0.13 2.01 -8.42
C ALA A 63 -0.26 0.70 -9.21
N LEU A 64 -1.26 -0.12 -8.91
CA LEU A 64 -1.56 -1.33 -9.68
C LEU A 64 -1.97 -0.99 -11.11
N LEU A 65 -2.91 -0.06 -11.31
CA LEU A 65 -3.38 0.37 -12.63
C LEU A 65 -2.27 0.96 -13.51
N VAL A 66 -1.34 1.70 -12.92
CA VAL A 66 -0.16 2.22 -13.63
C VAL A 66 0.85 1.11 -13.95
N SER A 67 0.95 0.07 -13.12
CA SER A 67 2.02 -0.93 -13.21
C SER A 67 1.64 -2.19 -13.97
N TYR A 68 0.37 -2.60 -14.01
CA TYR A 68 -0.05 -3.84 -14.69
C TYR A 68 0.13 -3.81 -16.21
N GLN A 69 0.21 -2.61 -16.81
CA GLN A 69 0.47 -2.46 -18.24
C GLN A 69 1.97 -2.44 -18.59
N SER A 70 2.86 -2.55 -17.60
CA SER A 70 4.31 -2.36 -17.79
C SER A 70 4.94 -3.29 -18.83
N LEU A 71 4.54 -4.56 -18.90
CA LEU A 71 4.95 -5.50 -19.96
C LEU A 71 3.80 -5.79 -20.94
N ILE A 72 2.56 -5.82 -20.48
CA ILE A 72 1.42 -6.17 -21.35
C ILE A 72 1.25 -5.15 -22.47
N GLY A 73 1.41 -3.86 -22.18
CA GLY A 73 1.31 -2.82 -23.19
C GLY A 73 2.33 -3.00 -24.32
N GLU A 74 3.52 -3.53 -24.01
CA GLU A 74 4.54 -3.82 -25.01
C GLU A 74 4.26 -5.11 -25.78
N ARG A 75 3.66 -6.10 -25.13
CA ARG A 75 3.19 -7.34 -25.79
C ARG A 75 2.09 -7.02 -26.79
N THR A 76 1.10 -6.21 -26.41
CA THR A 76 -0.03 -5.86 -27.27
C THR A 76 0.37 -4.98 -28.43
N THR A 77 1.34 -4.08 -28.24
CA THR A 77 1.89 -3.23 -29.32
C THR A 77 2.95 -3.93 -30.16
N GLY A 78 3.40 -5.13 -29.78
CA GLY A 78 4.49 -5.86 -30.43
C GLY A 78 5.88 -5.27 -30.18
N SER A 79 5.99 -4.19 -29.39
CA SER A 79 7.26 -3.51 -29.10
C SER A 79 8.19 -4.30 -28.17
N ILE A 80 7.69 -5.35 -27.53
CA ILE A 80 8.49 -6.24 -26.67
C ILE A 80 9.71 -6.84 -27.40
N LYS A 81 9.64 -7.04 -28.73
CA LYS A 81 10.77 -7.54 -29.53
C LYS A 81 11.95 -6.55 -29.56
N PHE A 82 11.66 -5.25 -29.63
CA PHE A 82 12.70 -4.22 -29.57
C PHE A 82 13.35 -4.17 -28.18
N LEU A 83 12.52 -4.30 -27.14
CA LEU A 83 13.01 -4.31 -25.77
C LEU A 83 13.92 -5.53 -25.49
N LEU A 84 13.58 -6.70 -26.02
CA LEU A 84 14.39 -7.91 -25.92
C LEU A 84 15.64 -7.89 -26.83
N GLY A 85 15.67 -7.03 -27.84
CA GLY A 85 16.86 -6.79 -28.67
C GLY A 85 17.91 -5.90 -28.00
N LEU A 86 17.58 -5.26 -26.87
CA LEU A 86 18.55 -4.50 -26.09
C LEU A 86 19.57 -5.44 -25.42
N PRO A 87 20.82 -5.01 -25.21
CA PRO A 87 21.85 -5.79 -24.52
C PRO A 87 21.62 -5.80 -22.99
N LEU A 88 20.40 -6.15 -22.56
CA LEU A 88 19.95 -6.23 -21.18
C LEU A 88 19.46 -7.64 -20.86
N THR A 89 19.74 -8.10 -19.65
CA THR A 89 19.17 -9.38 -19.19
C THR A 89 17.69 -9.20 -18.86
N ARG A 90 16.91 -10.29 -18.94
CA ARG A 90 15.49 -10.29 -18.54
C ARG A 90 15.26 -9.76 -17.13
N THR A 91 16.17 -10.04 -16.20
CA THR A 91 16.13 -9.48 -14.83
C THR A 91 16.39 -7.97 -14.82
N GLN A 92 17.35 -7.48 -15.61
CA GLN A 92 17.62 -6.04 -15.73
C GLN A 92 16.44 -5.27 -16.34
N ILE A 93 15.72 -5.88 -17.27
CA ILE A 93 14.49 -5.34 -17.85
C ILE A 93 13.41 -5.18 -16.77
N LEU A 94 13.14 -6.24 -16.00
CA LEU A 94 12.13 -6.19 -14.93
C LEU A 94 12.47 -5.16 -13.86
N LEU A 95 13.74 -5.10 -13.43
CA LEU A 95 14.20 -4.10 -12.47
C LEU A 95 14.08 -2.68 -13.02
N GLY A 96 14.41 -2.47 -14.30
CA GLY A 96 14.26 -1.18 -14.98
C GLY A 96 12.79 -0.73 -15.04
N LYS A 97 11.88 -1.66 -15.37
CA LYS A 97 10.44 -1.38 -15.41
C LYS A 97 9.87 -1.09 -14.02
N ALA A 98 10.14 -1.95 -13.05
CA ALA A 98 9.66 -1.79 -11.69
C ALA A 98 10.17 -0.49 -11.06
N SER A 99 11.47 -0.20 -11.19
CA SER A 99 12.06 1.04 -10.66
C SER A 99 11.53 2.29 -11.38
N GLY A 100 11.36 2.26 -12.70
CA GLY A 100 10.78 3.38 -13.44
C GLY A 100 9.34 3.68 -13.04
N ARG A 101 8.52 2.64 -12.88
CA ARG A 101 7.13 2.76 -12.40
C ARG A 101 7.08 3.26 -10.96
N PHE A 102 7.95 2.74 -10.08
CA PHE A 102 8.08 3.19 -8.71
C PHE A 102 8.47 4.67 -8.62
N VAL A 103 9.45 5.13 -9.40
CA VAL A 103 9.83 6.55 -9.42
C VAL A 103 8.68 7.43 -9.90
N GLY A 104 7.98 7.02 -10.97
CA GLY A 104 6.86 7.79 -11.50
C GLY A 104 5.67 7.89 -10.54
N VAL A 105 5.22 6.75 -9.99
CA VAL A 105 4.14 6.71 -9.00
C VAL A 105 4.58 7.40 -7.70
N GLY A 106 5.78 7.09 -7.21
CA GLY A 106 6.35 7.66 -6.00
C GLY A 106 6.47 9.18 -6.07
N ALA A 107 6.89 9.76 -7.20
CA ALA A 107 6.94 11.20 -7.37
C ALA A 107 5.55 11.85 -7.32
N ALA A 108 4.53 11.24 -7.93
CA ALA A 108 3.15 11.74 -7.85
C ALA A 108 2.61 11.68 -6.42
N ILE A 109 2.92 10.61 -5.68
CA ILE A 109 2.52 10.45 -4.29
C ILE A 109 3.28 11.40 -3.35
N VAL A 110 4.57 11.63 -3.57
CA VAL A 110 5.33 12.66 -2.83
C VAL A 110 4.72 14.04 -3.09
N ALA A 111 4.34 14.36 -4.33
CA ALA A 111 3.66 15.62 -4.63
C ALA A 111 2.32 15.74 -3.90
N ALA A 112 1.52 14.66 -3.84
CA ALA A 112 0.27 14.64 -3.08
C ALA A 112 0.51 14.82 -1.55
N ALA A 113 1.51 14.14 -1.00
CA ALA A 113 1.88 14.26 0.41
C ALA A 113 2.37 15.67 0.76
N LEU A 114 3.17 16.30 -0.12
CA LEU A 114 3.60 17.69 0.04
C LEU A 114 2.44 18.68 -0.08
N ALA A 115 1.48 18.42 -0.97
CA ALA A 115 0.28 19.25 -1.08
C ALA A 115 -0.57 19.16 0.20
N LEU A 116 -0.81 17.95 0.72
CA LEU A 116 -1.51 17.75 2.00
C LEU A 116 -0.75 18.39 3.17
N ALA A 117 0.58 18.26 3.20
CA ALA A 117 1.43 18.94 4.18
C ALA A 117 1.30 20.46 4.11
N GLY A 118 1.28 21.04 2.90
CA GLY A 118 1.09 22.46 2.70
C GLY A 118 -0.29 22.94 3.17
N ILE A 119 -1.36 22.21 2.81
CA ILE A 119 -2.72 22.50 3.28
C ILE A 119 -2.79 22.43 4.80
N GLY A 120 -2.29 21.35 5.40
CA GLY A 120 -2.32 21.17 6.85
C GLY A 120 -1.45 22.18 7.60
N LEU A 121 -0.33 22.62 7.02
CA LEU A 121 0.50 23.67 7.63
C LEU A 121 -0.25 25.01 7.72
N VAL A 122 -1.07 25.33 6.71
CA VAL A 122 -1.90 26.56 6.69
C VAL A 122 -3.07 26.45 7.67
N GLU A 123 -3.77 25.32 7.68
CA GLU A 123 -4.97 25.10 8.51
C GLU A 123 -4.65 24.87 10.00
N HIS A 124 -3.63 24.06 10.28
CA HIS A 124 -3.37 23.50 11.61
C HIS A 124 -2.03 23.93 12.22
N GLY A 125 -1.17 24.59 11.44
CA GLY A 125 0.17 24.99 11.84
C GLY A 125 1.20 23.84 11.77
N PRO A 126 2.38 24.03 12.41
CA PRO A 126 3.50 23.09 12.26
C PRO A 126 3.22 21.76 12.95
N PHE A 127 3.43 20.66 12.22
CA PHE A 127 3.31 19.28 12.68
C PHE A 127 4.68 18.61 12.85
N GLY A 128 4.70 17.42 13.46
CA GLY A 128 5.93 16.68 13.73
C GLY A 128 6.63 16.23 12.45
N LEU A 129 7.91 16.55 12.32
CA LEU A 129 8.71 16.15 11.15
C LEU A 129 8.95 14.64 11.10
N LEU A 130 9.19 14.01 12.25
CA LEU A 130 9.43 12.57 12.34
C LEU A 130 8.22 11.72 11.88
N PRO A 131 6.98 11.92 12.39
CA PRO A 131 5.82 11.17 11.90
C PRO A 131 5.53 11.44 10.42
N PHE A 132 5.80 12.66 9.93
CA PHE A 132 5.67 12.97 8.51
C PHE A 132 6.66 12.21 7.63
N LEU A 133 7.96 12.27 7.93
CA LEU A 133 8.99 11.56 7.17
C LEU A 133 8.82 10.04 7.27
N GLY A 134 8.50 9.54 8.47
CA GLY A 134 8.20 8.12 8.68
C GLY A 134 7.02 7.65 7.83
N THR A 135 5.92 8.43 7.82
CA THR A 135 4.73 8.13 7.01
C THR A 135 5.07 8.16 5.53
N LEU A 136 5.84 9.16 5.08
CA LEU A 136 6.27 9.25 3.69
C LEU A 136 7.10 8.03 3.25
N VAL A 137 8.02 7.55 4.10
CA VAL A 137 8.79 6.33 3.85
C VAL A 137 7.87 5.10 3.80
N ALA A 138 6.92 4.97 4.73
CA ALA A 138 5.94 3.88 4.72
C ALA A 138 5.05 3.91 3.47
N THR A 139 4.62 5.10 3.03
CA THR A 139 3.84 5.31 1.81
C THR A 139 4.63 4.91 0.56
N LEU A 140 5.92 5.27 0.48
CA LEU A 140 6.79 4.85 -0.62
C LEU A 140 7.02 3.33 -0.60
N LEU A 141 7.14 2.73 0.58
CA LEU A 141 7.26 1.29 0.70
C LEU A 141 5.99 0.57 0.22
N LEU A 142 4.80 1.06 0.59
CA LEU A 142 3.53 0.61 0.04
C LEU A 142 3.46 0.77 -1.49
N ALA A 143 3.88 1.92 -2.03
CA ALA A 143 3.93 2.15 -3.47
C ALA A 143 4.81 1.11 -4.18
N SER A 144 5.97 0.79 -3.59
CA SER A 144 6.88 -0.22 -4.15
C SER A 144 6.28 -1.63 -4.13
N ALA A 145 5.55 -1.99 -3.07
CA ALA A 145 4.83 -3.26 -2.96
C ALA A 145 3.75 -3.37 -4.06
N MET A 146 2.97 -2.31 -4.27
CA MET A 146 1.91 -2.27 -5.28
C MET A 146 2.45 -2.28 -6.71
N VAL A 147 3.57 -1.60 -6.95
CA VAL A 147 4.28 -1.69 -8.24
C VAL A 147 4.78 -3.11 -8.48
N ALA A 148 5.36 -3.78 -7.47
CA ALA A 148 5.84 -5.16 -7.58
C ALA A 148 4.71 -6.13 -7.92
N VAL A 149 3.56 -6.02 -7.26
CA VAL A 149 2.36 -6.82 -7.57
C VAL A 149 1.87 -6.54 -9.00
N GLY A 150 1.80 -5.27 -9.41
CA GLY A 150 1.40 -4.90 -10.78
C GLY A 150 2.34 -5.47 -11.85
N VAL A 151 3.65 -5.44 -11.62
CA VAL A 151 4.64 -6.04 -12.52
C VAL A 151 4.50 -7.57 -12.57
N LEU A 152 4.23 -8.23 -11.44
CA LEU A 152 3.95 -9.67 -11.42
C LEU A 152 2.72 -10.00 -12.27
N VAL A 153 1.60 -9.31 -12.06
CA VAL A 153 0.38 -9.50 -12.85
C VAL A 153 0.67 -9.29 -14.33
N SER A 154 1.41 -8.23 -14.66
CA SER A 154 1.83 -7.93 -16.03
C SER A 154 2.69 -9.02 -16.66
N THR A 155 3.45 -9.75 -15.85
CA THR A 155 4.36 -10.80 -16.32
C THR A 155 3.59 -12.09 -16.59
N VAL A 156 2.73 -12.50 -15.65
CA VAL A 156 1.93 -13.74 -15.69
C VAL A 156 0.89 -13.73 -16.81
N THR A 157 0.29 -12.57 -17.06
CA THR A 157 -0.84 -12.47 -18.00
C THR A 157 -0.39 -12.05 -19.41
N ARG A 158 -1.02 -12.64 -20.43
CA ARG A 158 -0.74 -12.35 -21.84
C ARG A 158 -1.72 -11.35 -22.47
N ARG A 159 -2.94 -11.24 -21.92
CA ARG A 159 -4.02 -10.38 -22.43
C ARG A 159 -4.37 -9.29 -21.41
N THR A 160 -4.62 -8.07 -21.90
CA THR A 160 -4.98 -6.91 -21.06
C THR A 160 -6.23 -7.16 -20.23
N VAL A 161 -7.25 -7.81 -20.79
CA VAL A 161 -8.50 -8.11 -20.07
C VAL A 161 -8.23 -9.03 -18.88
N THR A 162 -7.47 -10.11 -19.08
CA THR A 162 -7.10 -11.05 -18.00
C THR A 162 -6.31 -10.37 -16.89
N ALA A 163 -5.41 -9.46 -17.25
CA ALA A 163 -4.65 -8.68 -16.28
C ALA A 163 -5.53 -7.74 -15.46
N ALA A 164 -6.45 -7.03 -16.12
CA ALA A 164 -7.42 -6.17 -15.45
C ALA A 164 -8.32 -6.97 -14.51
N THR A 165 -8.81 -8.14 -14.92
CA THR A 165 -9.55 -9.06 -14.06
C THR A 165 -8.74 -9.50 -12.85
N GLY A 166 -7.45 -9.83 -13.03
CA GLY A 166 -6.56 -10.19 -11.92
C GLY A 166 -6.34 -9.05 -10.92
N VAL A 167 -6.13 -7.83 -11.42
CA VAL A 167 -6.03 -6.62 -10.57
C VAL A 167 -7.33 -6.40 -9.80
N PHE A 168 -8.47 -6.50 -10.48
CA PHE A 168 -9.78 -6.33 -9.83
C PHE A 168 -10.05 -7.41 -8.76
N ALA A 169 -9.73 -8.67 -9.05
CA ALA A 169 -9.84 -9.75 -8.08
C ALA A 169 -8.94 -9.53 -6.85
N TYR A 170 -7.70 -9.08 -7.05
CA TYR A 170 -6.80 -8.71 -5.96
C TYR A 170 -7.37 -7.60 -5.07
N LEU A 171 -7.92 -6.54 -5.69
CA LEU A 171 -8.55 -5.45 -4.97
C LEU A 171 -9.78 -5.91 -4.18
N LEU A 172 -10.60 -6.81 -4.74
CA LEU A 172 -11.74 -7.39 -4.01
C LEU A 172 -11.29 -8.24 -2.81
N VAL A 173 -10.28 -9.09 -2.98
CA VAL A 173 -9.75 -9.90 -1.87
C VAL A 173 -9.23 -9.00 -0.74
N THR A 174 -8.55 -7.91 -1.10
CA THR A 174 -8.02 -6.94 -0.14
C THR A 174 -9.16 -6.19 0.57
N LEU A 175 -10.18 -5.75 -0.18
CA LEU A 175 -11.36 -5.06 0.37
C LEU A 175 -12.13 -5.92 1.37
N PHE A 176 -12.26 -7.22 1.10
CA PHE A 176 -12.95 -8.17 1.98
C PHE A 176 -11.99 -8.92 2.91
N TRP A 177 -10.74 -8.48 3.04
CA TRP A 177 -9.71 -9.21 3.77
C TRP A 177 -10.08 -9.41 5.23
N THR A 178 -10.58 -8.37 5.90
CA THR A 178 -11.04 -8.45 7.29
C THR A 178 -12.11 -9.53 7.44
N GLN A 179 -13.14 -9.54 6.58
CA GLN A 179 -14.21 -10.54 6.60
C GLN A 179 -13.68 -11.95 6.33
N ILE A 180 -12.77 -12.09 5.36
CA ILE A 180 -12.13 -13.37 5.04
C ILE A 180 -11.38 -13.90 6.27
N VAL A 181 -10.54 -13.06 6.89
CA VAL A 181 -9.75 -13.42 8.07
C VAL A 181 -10.64 -13.79 9.23
N THR A 182 -11.67 -13.00 9.54
CA THR A 182 -12.58 -13.28 10.66
C THR A 182 -13.38 -14.56 10.43
N SER A 183 -13.89 -14.78 9.21
CA SER A 183 -14.64 -16.00 8.88
C SER A 183 -13.76 -17.25 8.93
N VAL A 184 -12.54 -17.18 8.39
CA VAL A 184 -11.57 -18.29 8.46
C VAL A 184 -11.18 -18.57 9.91
N TYR A 185 -10.92 -17.53 10.69
CA TYR A 185 -10.60 -17.68 12.11
C TYR A 185 -11.73 -18.37 12.89
N THR A 186 -12.97 -17.93 12.72
CA THR A 186 -14.13 -18.55 13.38
C THR A 186 -14.34 -19.99 12.90
N ALA A 187 -14.15 -20.28 11.61
CA ALA A 187 -14.27 -21.64 11.09
C ALA A 187 -13.21 -22.61 11.67
N ILE A 188 -11.99 -22.13 11.93
CA ILE A 188 -10.90 -22.95 12.46
C ILE A 188 -10.99 -23.10 13.98
N THR A 189 -11.31 -22.02 14.70
CA THR A 189 -11.26 -21.98 16.17
C THR A 189 -12.59 -22.26 16.85
N GLY A 190 -13.70 -22.14 16.13
CA GLY A 190 -15.05 -22.16 16.68
C GLY A 190 -15.43 -20.90 17.46
N VAL A 191 -14.54 -19.91 17.58
CA VAL A 191 -14.77 -18.67 18.33
C VAL A 191 -15.31 -17.59 17.37
N PRO A 192 -16.53 -17.06 17.59
CA PRO A 192 -17.02 -15.92 16.83
C PRO A 192 -16.13 -14.70 17.04
N VAL A 193 -15.80 -14.00 15.96
CA VAL A 193 -15.04 -12.75 16.03
C VAL A 193 -16.00 -11.57 16.01
N ASP A 194 -16.20 -10.95 17.17
CA ASP A 194 -16.91 -9.68 17.28
C ASP A 194 -15.91 -8.51 17.21
N PRO A 195 -16.00 -7.60 16.24
CA PRO A 195 -15.14 -6.42 16.20
C PRO A 195 -15.33 -5.45 17.38
N TYR A 196 -16.45 -5.51 18.10
CA TYR A 196 -16.67 -4.71 19.31
C TYR A 196 -15.84 -5.25 20.49
N GLU A 197 -15.78 -6.58 20.62
CA GLU A 197 -15.07 -7.30 21.67
C GLU A 197 -14.22 -8.42 21.04
N ALA A 198 -13.17 -8.00 20.32
CA ALA A 198 -12.35 -8.94 19.56
C ALA A 198 -11.60 -9.90 20.50
N PRO A 199 -11.51 -11.20 20.18
CA PRO A 199 -10.77 -12.13 21.00
C PRO A 199 -9.29 -11.76 21.03
N ALA A 200 -8.67 -11.89 22.21
CA ALA A 200 -7.25 -11.64 22.47
C ALA A 200 -6.34 -12.68 21.77
N SER A 201 -6.34 -12.68 20.43
CA SER A 201 -5.73 -13.73 19.61
C SER A 201 -4.66 -13.16 18.70
N GLY A 202 -3.39 -13.43 19.02
CA GLY A 202 -2.27 -12.92 18.23
C GLY A 202 -2.31 -13.32 16.76
N PRO A 203 -2.63 -14.58 16.40
CA PRO A 203 -2.78 -15.00 15.01
C PRO A 203 -3.86 -14.23 14.24
N LEU A 204 -4.98 -13.85 14.88
CA LEU A 204 -6.03 -13.04 14.25
C LEU A 204 -5.50 -11.66 13.85
N PHE A 205 -4.90 -10.94 14.80
CA PHE A 205 -4.33 -9.61 14.57
C PHE A 205 -3.12 -9.62 13.63
N LEU A 206 -2.38 -10.73 13.59
CA LEU A 206 -1.32 -10.93 12.60
C LEU A 206 -1.90 -11.12 11.21
N ALA A 207 -2.96 -11.92 11.06
CA ALA A 207 -3.61 -12.16 9.78
C ALA A 207 -4.24 -10.87 9.21
N LEU A 208 -4.89 -10.05 10.04
CA LEU A 208 -5.51 -8.79 9.62
C LEU A 208 -4.53 -7.80 8.97
N ARG A 209 -3.26 -7.77 9.41
CA ARG A 209 -2.24 -6.86 8.86
C ARG A 209 -1.41 -7.45 7.71
N LEU A 210 -1.72 -8.66 7.22
CA LEU A 210 -0.96 -9.27 6.13
C LEU A 210 -1.16 -8.59 4.78
N THR A 211 -2.24 -7.81 4.63
CA THR A 211 -2.41 -6.97 3.43
C THR A 211 -1.44 -5.79 3.44
N PRO A 212 -1.02 -5.29 2.26
CA PRO A 212 -0.12 -4.16 2.18
C PRO A 212 -0.67 -2.87 2.84
N ASP A 213 -1.96 -2.57 2.61
CA ASP A 213 -2.71 -1.50 3.27
C ASP A 213 -2.75 -1.68 4.79
N GLY A 214 -3.12 -2.86 5.29
CA GLY A 214 -3.13 -3.16 6.72
C GLY A 214 -1.75 -3.02 7.38
N ALA A 215 -0.70 -3.50 6.74
CA ALA A 215 0.68 -3.31 7.20
C ALA A 215 1.09 -1.83 7.21
N TYR A 216 0.71 -1.08 6.16
CA TYR A 216 0.93 0.37 6.08
C TYR A 216 0.21 1.13 7.20
N ASN A 217 -1.04 0.76 7.49
CA ASN A 217 -1.83 1.36 8.57
C ASN A 217 -1.21 1.08 9.94
N VAL A 218 -0.79 -0.15 10.22
CA VAL A 218 -0.07 -0.46 11.47
C VAL A 218 1.18 0.41 11.63
N LEU A 219 1.98 0.61 10.58
CA LEU A 219 3.19 1.44 10.66
C LEU A 219 2.87 2.91 10.89
N THR A 220 1.89 3.44 10.17
CA THR A 220 1.53 4.87 10.26
C THR A 220 0.81 5.19 11.56
N ASN A 221 -0.04 4.30 12.07
CA ASN A 221 -0.65 4.43 13.39
C ASN A 221 0.41 4.42 14.51
N TRP A 222 1.46 3.59 14.37
CA TRP A 222 2.58 3.57 15.31
C TRP A 222 3.38 4.88 15.27
N LEU A 223 3.62 5.44 14.08
CA LEU A 223 4.30 6.73 13.93
C LEU A 223 3.47 7.90 14.48
N LEU A 224 2.15 7.79 14.40
CA LEU A 224 1.20 8.77 14.94
C LEU A 224 0.91 8.58 16.44
N ASP A 225 1.42 7.51 17.04
CA ASP A 225 1.20 7.13 18.44
C ASP A 225 -0.29 6.93 18.81
N VAL A 226 -1.06 6.30 17.91
CA VAL A 226 -2.52 6.13 18.08
C VAL A 226 -2.92 4.72 18.52
N GLY A 227 -2.09 3.71 18.25
CA GLY A 227 -2.35 2.32 18.61
C GLY A 227 -1.98 1.33 17.51
N ASN A 228 -2.03 0.04 17.83
CA ASN A 228 -1.59 -1.02 16.94
C ASN A 228 -2.78 -1.71 16.25
N SER A 229 -3.02 -1.29 15.01
CA SER A 229 -4.16 -1.76 14.21
C SER A 229 -3.92 -1.60 12.72
N ALA A 230 -4.55 -2.48 11.93
CA ALA A 230 -4.63 -2.37 10.47
C ALA A 230 -5.70 -1.36 10.00
N GLU A 231 -6.47 -0.78 10.91
CA GLU A 231 -7.48 0.25 10.64
C GLU A 231 -6.86 1.65 10.49
N LEU A 232 -7.61 2.61 9.96
CA LEU A 232 -7.17 4.01 9.84
C LEU A 232 -7.03 4.69 11.22
N PHE A 233 -6.07 5.61 11.38
CA PHE A 233 -5.77 6.22 12.69
C PHE A 233 -7.00 6.78 13.42
N HIS A 234 -7.91 7.46 12.71
CA HIS A 234 -9.08 8.06 13.34
C HIS A 234 -10.09 7.01 13.84
N ILE A 235 -10.15 5.83 13.20
CA ILE A 235 -10.97 4.71 13.66
C ILE A 235 -10.35 4.10 14.91
N VAL A 236 -9.02 3.90 14.91
CA VAL A 236 -8.26 3.38 16.06
C VAL A 236 -8.43 4.29 17.27
N ALA A 237 -8.25 5.60 17.09
CA ALA A 237 -8.46 6.58 18.15
C ALA A 237 -9.88 6.54 18.71
N THR A 238 -10.88 6.44 17.82
CA THR A 238 -12.28 6.34 18.23
C THR A 238 -12.57 5.06 19.02
N LYS A 239 -11.93 3.94 18.66
CA LYS A 239 -12.05 2.66 19.37
C LYS A 239 -11.44 2.69 20.78
N LEU A 240 -10.35 3.44 20.96
CA LEU A 240 -9.68 3.57 22.24
C LEU A 240 -10.26 4.69 23.11
N ALA A 241 -11.18 5.50 22.57
CA ALA A 241 -11.83 6.56 23.31
C ALA A 241 -12.79 5.99 24.40
N PRO A 242 -12.75 6.52 25.64
CA PRO A 242 -13.62 6.04 26.72
C PRO A 242 -15.12 6.15 26.38
N GLY A 243 -15.87 5.07 26.64
CA GLY A 243 -17.32 5.06 26.48
C GLY A 243 -17.81 5.01 25.02
N VAL A 244 -16.92 4.81 24.05
CA VAL A 244 -17.25 4.67 22.63
C VAL A 244 -17.03 3.23 22.20
N SER A 245 -18.02 2.66 21.50
CA SER A 245 -17.91 1.32 20.92
C SER A 245 -18.08 1.42 19.39
N VAL A 246 -17.01 1.06 18.67
CA VAL A 246 -17.00 1.00 17.20
C VAL A 246 -16.47 -0.35 16.72
N ASN A 247 -16.88 -0.70 15.51
CA ASN A 247 -16.43 -1.89 14.80
C ASN A 247 -14.99 -1.66 14.29
N ALA A 248 -14.00 -2.10 15.08
CA ALA A 248 -12.59 -1.92 14.76
C ALA A 248 -11.73 -2.93 15.55
N PHE A 249 -10.72 -3.48 14.89
CA PHE A 249 -9.75 -4.38 15.50
C PHE A 249 -8.53 -3.61 15.99
N VAL A 250 -8.39 -3.42 17.30
CA VAL A 250 -7.24 -2.74 17.92
C VAL A 250 -6.61 -3.65 18.97
N VAL A 251 -5.29 -3.85 18.91
CA VAL A 251 -4.59 -4.78 19.81
C VAL A 251 -4.74 -4.35 21.27
N GLU A 252 -4.60 -3.05 21.55
CA GLU A 252 -4.72 -2.50 22.90
C GLU A 252 -6.13 -2.65 23.49
N ALA A 253 -7.17 -2.75 22.64
CA ALA A 253 -8.54 -3.01 23.09
C ALA A 253 -8.81 -4.50 23.37
N ALA A 254 -7.98 -5.40 22.84
CA ALA A 254 -8.17 -6.85 22.98
C ALA A 254 -7.20 -7.51 23.98
N PHE A 255 -6.07 -6.88 24.30
CA PHE A 255 -5.03 -7.46 25.17
C PHE A 255 -4.78 -6.61 26.43
N ASP A 256 -4.97 -7.20 27.60
CA ASP A 256 -4.61 -6.61 28.89
C ASP A 256 -3.09 -6.72 29.14
N GLY A 257 -2.30 -5.76 28.67
CA GLY A 257 -0.85 -5.68 28.96
C GLY A 257 0.10 -5.86 27.78
N GLY A 258 -0.40 -5.63 26.56
CA GLY A 258 0.41 -5.67 25.33
C GLY A 258 0.29 -7.01 24.59
N GLY A 259 0.14 -6.94 23.27
CA GLY A 259 0.02 -8.12 22.42
C GLY A 259 1.33 -8.93 22.33
N PRO A 260 1.28 -10.14 21.74
CA PRO A 260 2.47 -10.94 21.49
C PRO A 260 3.56 -10.17 20.73
N TRP A 261 4.83 -10.49 20.99
CA TRP A 261 5.98 -9.76 20.42
C TRP A 261 5.96 -9.64 18.89
N TYR A 262 5.40 -10.64 18.20
CA TYR A 262 5.29 -10.65 16.73
C TYR A 262 4.21 -9.71 16.18
N LEU A 263 3.40 -9.09 17.05
CA LEU A 263 2.50 -7.99 16.69
C LEU A 263 3.17 -6.62 16.81
N HIS A 264 4.45 -6.54 17.16
CA HIS A 264 5.16 -5.25 17.22
C HIS A 264 5.02 -4.52 15.88
N PRO A 265 4.58 -3.24 15.85
CA PRO A 265 4.27 -2.53 14.60
C PRO A 265 5.42 -2.52 13.59
N ALA A 266 6.67 -2.43 14.04
CA ALA A 266 7.85 -2.47 13.17
C ALA A 266 7.92 -3.71 12.26
N LEU A 267 7.32 -4.85 12.64
CA LEU A 267 7.29 -6.05 11.80
C LEU A 267 6.42 -5.88 10.54
N SER A 268 5.54 -4.88 10.51
CA SER A 268 4.82 -4.52 9.28
C SER A 268 5.75 -4.01 8.17
N VAL A 269 6.95 -3.52 8.49
CA VAL A 269 7.99 -3.25 7.48
C VAL A 269 8.38 -4.54 6.76
N VAL A 270 8.52 -5.64 7.51
CA VAL A 270 8.85 -6.95 6.95
C VAL A 270 7.72 -7.45 6.05
N VAL A 271 6.46 -7.28 6.47
CA VAL A 271 5.29 -7.63 5.64
C VAL A 271 5.32 -6.88 4.31
N LEU A 272 5.53 -5.56 4.33
CA LEU A 272 5.64 -4.77 3.09
C LEU A 272 6.84 -5.18 2.23
N LEU A 273 7.99 -5.47 2.83
CA LEU A 273 9.18 -5.95 2.11
C LEU A 273 8.93 -7.32 1.47
N VAL A 274 8.17 -8.20 2.11
CA VAL A 274 7.73 -9.48 1.52
C VAL A 274 6.86 -9.23 0.29
N TRP A 275 5.94 -8.26 0.35
CA TRP A 275 5.13 -7.83 -0.79
C TRP A 275 5.91 -7.15 -1.92
N VAL A 276 7.14 -6.70 -1.67
CA VAL A 276 8.07 -6.27 -2.74
C VAL A 276 8.85 -7.48 -3.27
N GLY A 277 9.47 -8.23 -2.38
CA GLY A 277 10.43 -9.28 -2.71
C GLY A 277 9.79 -10.49 -3.39
N VAL A 278 8.67 -10.99 -2.85
CA VAL A 278 8.00 -12.19 -3.36
C VAL A 278 7.44 -11.97 -4.77
N PRO A 279 6.66 -10.91 -5.05
CA PRO A 279 6.16 -10.67 -6.40
C PRO A 279 7.28 -10.43 -7.42
N MET A 280 8.33 -9.71 -7.06
CA MET A 280 9.49 -9.50 -7.94
C MET A 280 10.26 -10.80 -8.21
N ALA A 281 10.44 -11.65 -7.21
CA ALA A 281 11.10 -12.95 -7.37
C ALA A 281 10.30 -13.89 -8.28
N LEU A 282 8.97 -13.95 -8.08
CA LEU A 282 8.06 -14.71 -8.93
C LEU A 282 8.04 -14.17 -10.37
N ALA A 283 7.91 -12.85 -10.53
CA ALA A 283 7.96 -12.21 -11.85
C ALA A 283 9.27 -12.52 -12.57
N ARG A 284 10.39 -12.48 -11.85
CA ARG A 284 11.70 -12.86 -12.40
C ARG A 284 11.71 -14.30 -12.89
N ARG A 285 11.31 -15.27 -12.06
CA ARG A 285 11.28 -16.71 -12.42
C ARG A 285 10.44 -16.95 -13.67
N ILE A 286 9.21 -16.44 -13.67
CA ILE A 286 8.25 -16.60 -14.78
C ILE A 286 8.77 -15.93 -16.04
N PHE A 287 9.34 -14.73 -15.94
CA PHE A 287 9.88 -14.04 -17.11
C PHE A 287 11.15 -14.70 -17.65
N THR A 288 11.95 -15.38 -16.83
CA THR A 288 13.13 -16.12 -17.31
C THR A 288 12.76 -17.46 -17.94
N GLU A 289 11.77 -18.16 -17.41
CA GLU A 289 11.34 -19.49 -17.88
C GLU A 289 10.38 -19.41 -19.06
N GLY A 290 9.62 -18.32 -19.18
CA GLY A 290 8.64 -18.17 -20.26
C GLY A 290 9.29 -17.99 -21.63
N ASP A 291 8.81 -18.76 -22.62
CA ASP A 291 9.05 -18.45 -24.03
C ASP A 291 8.43 -17.08 -24.33
N ALA A 292 9.26 -16.16 -24.83
CA ALA A 292 8.88 -14.78 -25.09
C ALA A 292 8.05 -14.59 -26.37
N LEU A 293 7.24 -15.60 -26.73
CA LEU A 293 6.31 -15.62 -27.86
C LEU A 293 4.92 -16.02 -27.39
#